data_AF-A0A074N0C2-F1
#
_entry.id   AF-A0A074N0C2-F1
#
_cell.length_a   1.000
_cell.length_b   1.000
_cell.length_c   1.000
_cell.angle_alpha   90.00
_cell.angle_beta   90.00
_cell.angle_gamma   90.00
#
_symmetry.space_group_name_H-M   'P 1'
#
loop_
_entity.id
_entity.type
_entity.pdbx_description
1 polymer ?
#
loop_
_entity_poly.entity_id
_entity_poly.type
_entity_poly.pdbx_seq_one_letter_code
_entity_poly.pdbx_strand_id
1 'polypeptide(L)' 'MEAINHRLADAEISLHLSEVKGPVMDSLDRISFPDELYGKVFLSHDKAMAHLKKLTEISPEGEDHRLARGLI' A
#
# COMPACT_ATOMS: atom_id res chain seq x y z
N MET A 1 -1.75 11.55 -7.58
CA MET A 1 -1.36 10.39 -6.74
C MET A 1 -0.05 10.67 -6.01
N GLU A 2 0.93 11.33 -6.63
CA GLU A 2 2.20 11.71 -5.99
C GLU A 2 2.03 12.41 -4.64
N ALA A 3 1.18 13.46 -4.56
CA ALA A 3 0.97 14.19 -3.31
C ALA A 3 0.43 13.33 -2.16
N ILE A 4 -0.39 12.31 -2.44
CA ILE A 4 -0.84 11.38 -1.39
C ILE A 4 0.26 10.37 -1.05
N ASN A 5 0.98 9.86 -2.06
CA ASN A 5 2.13 8.97 -1.85
C ASN A 5 3.18 9.62 -0.93
N HIS A 6 3.61 10.85 -1.23
CA HIS A 6 4.59 11.56 -0.41
C HIS A 6 4.09 11.79 1.01
N ARG A 7 2.85 12.26 1.19
CA ARG A 7 2.30 12.47 2.53
C ARG A 7 2.19 11.18 3.35
N LEU A 8 1.91 10.06 2.70
CA LEU A 8 1.87 8.75 3.36
C LEU A 8 3.29 8.26 3.68
N ALA A 9 4.24 8.44 2.75
CA ALA A 9 5.65 8.11 2.95
C ALA A 9 6.29 8.91 4.10
N ASP A 10 6.01 10.21 4.18
CA ASP A 10 6.46 11.10 5.26
C ASP A 10 5.92 10.66 6.64
N ALA A 11 4.78 9.98 6.65
CA ALA A 11 4.16 9.41 7.85
C ALA A 11 4.55 7.92 8.07
N GLU A 12 5.48 7.38 7.30
CA GLU A 12 5.90 5.97 7.32
C GLU A 12 4.75 4.98 7.04
N ILE A 13 3.73 5.42 6.30
CA ILE A 13 2.58 4.60 5.88
C ILE A 13 2.73 4.23 4.41
N SER A 14 2.76 2.94 4.08
CA SER A 14 2.87 2.50 2.68
C SER A 14 1.53 2.59 1.91
N LEU A 15 1.61 3.05 0.66
CA LEU A 15 0.49 3.03 -0.29
C LEU A 15 0.63 1.85 -1.26
N HIS A 16 -0.28 0.89 -1.16
CA HIS A 16 -0.34 -0.25 -2.08
C HIS A 16 -1.51 -0.11 -3.06
N LEU A 17 -1.27 -0.36 -4.35
CA LEU A 17 -2.31 -0.39 -5.37
C LEU A 17 -2.60 -1.85 -5.77
N SER A 18 -3.85 -2.28 -5.65
CA SER A 18 -4.31 -3.59 -6.13
C SER A 18 -5.07 -3.45 -7.45
N GLU A 19 -5.08 -4.52 -8.26
CA GLU A 19 -5.82 -4.63 -9.53
C GLU A 19 -5.30 -3.73 -10.67
N VAL A 20 -4.05 -3.29 -10.60
CA VAL A 20 -3.43 -2.50 -11.67
C VAL A 20 -3.07 -3.42 -12.82
N LYS A 21 -3.77 -3.26 -13.94
CA LYS A 21 -3.61 -4.03 -15.18
C LYS A 21 -2.80 -3.24 -16.21
N GLY A 22 -2.38 -3.90 -17.29
CA GLY A 22 -1.48 -3.35 -18.33
C GLY A 22 -1.75 -1.88 -18.70
N PRO A 23 -2.95 -1.52 -19.23
CA PRO A 23 -3.23 -0.13 -19.64
C PRO A 23 -3.11 0.91 -18.50
N VAL A 24 -3.38 0.51 -17.26
CA VAL A 24 -3.24 1.38 -16.09
C VAL A 24 -1.76 1.48 -15.69
N MET A 25 -1.04 0.35 -15.68
CA MET A 25 0.41 0.34 -15.43
C MET A 25 1.16 1.22 -16.43
N ASP A 26 0.85 1.09 -17.72
CA ASP A 26 1.44 1.92 -18.78
C ASP A 26 1.21 3.42 -18.52
N SER A 27 0.06 3.79 -17.98
CA SER A 27 -0.26 5.18 -17.64
C SER A 27 0.52 5.67 -16.43
N LEU A 28 0.77 4.80 -15.44
CA LEU A 28 1.58 5.10 -14.26
C LEU A 28 3.07 5.19 -14.60
N ASP A 29 3.57 4.32 -15.48
CA ASP A 29 4.97 4.33 -15.93
C ASP A 29 5.34 5.64 -16.64
N ARG A 30 4.40 6.21 -17.40
CA ARG A 30 4.60 7.50 -18.10
C ARG A 30 4.86 8.68 -17.16
N ILE A 31 4.49 8.56 -15.89
CA ILE A 31 4.72 9.59 -14.87
C ILE A 31 5.73 9.12 -13.80
N SER A 32 6.46 8.02 -14.05
CA SER A 32 7.43 7.44 -13.10
C SER A 32 6.87 7.15 -11.71
N PHE A 33 5.54 7.08 -11.57
CA PHE A 33 4.89 6.91 -10.28
C PHE A 33 5.26 5.60 -9.58
N PRO A 34 5.35 4.44 -10.27
CA PRO A 34 5.74 3.19 -9.62
C PRO A 34 7.14 3.21 -9.03
N ASP A 35 8.06 3.99 -9.60
CA ASP A 35 9.44 4.11 -9.12
C ASP A 35 9.52 4.93 -7.83
N GLU A 36 8.63 5.91 -7.67
CA GLU A 36 8.56 6.80 -6.50
C GLU A 36 7.56 6.31 -5.43
N LEU A 37 6.80 5.25 -5.71
CA LEU A 37 5.78 4.72 -4.83
C LEU A 37 6.42 4.15 -3.54
N TYR A 38 6.05 4.72 -2.39
CA TYR A 38 6.33 4.11 -1.10
C TYR A 38 5.32 2.98 -0.84
N GLY A 39 5.54 1.86 -1.50
CA GLY A 39 4.62 0.72 -1.47
C GLY A 39 4.77 -0.16 -2.69
N LYS A 40 3.70 -0.82 -3.12
CA LYS A 40 3.74 -1.79 -4.22
C LYS A 40 2.48 -1.80 -5.05
N VAL A 41 2.64 -2.11 -6.32
CA VAL A 41 1.57 -2.34 -7.28
C VAL A 41 1.36 -3.84 -7.47
N PHE A 42 0.10 -4.28 -7.47
CA PHE A 42 -0.29 -5.68 -7.60
C PHE A 42 -1.35 -5.87 -8.68
N LEU A 43 -1.21 -6.96 -9.44
CA LEU A 43 -2.20 -7.38 -10.45
C LEU A 43 -3.53 -7.85 -9.86
N SER A 44 -3.53 -8.31 -8.60
CA SER A 44 -4.75 -8.78 -7.94
C SER A 44 -4.83 -8.41 -6.47
N HIS A 45 -6.06 -8.30 -5.97
CA HIS A 45 -6.34 -8.10 -4.54
C HIS A 45 -5.72 -9.19 -3.66
N ASP A 46 -5.85 -10.46 -4.06
CA ASP A 46 -5.30 -11.59 -3.31
C ASP A 46 -3.79 -11.48 -3.08
N LYS A 47 -3.05 -11.02 -4.10
CA LYS A 47 -1.60 -10.80 -3.99
C LYS A 47 -1.25 -9.65 -3.04
N ALA A 48 -2.02 -8.56 -3.10
CA ALA A 48 -1.83 -7.43 -2.18
C ALA A 48 -2.08 -7.85 -0.73
N MET A 49 -3.17 -8.59 -0.48
CA MET A 49 -3.52 -9.06 0.86
C MET A 49 -2.51 -10.09 1.39
N ALA A 50 -2.02 -11.00 0.56
CA ALA A 50 -0.96 -11.93 0.95
C ALA A 50 0.34 -11.20 1.33
N HIS A 51 0.68 -10.11 0.62
CA HIS A 51 1.82 -9.27 0.97
C HIS A 51 1.65 -8.58 2.32
N LEU A 52 0.47 -7.98 2.57
CA LEU A 52 0.19 -7.30 3.83
C LEU A 52 0.19 -8.26 5.03
N LYS A 53 -0.41 -9.44 4.91
CA LYS A 53 -0.39 -10.47 5.96
C LYS A 53 1.03 -10.84 6.36
N LYS A 54 1.91 -11.05 5.38
CA LYS A 54 3.31 -11.35 5.63
C LYS A 54 4.00 -10.21 6.39
N LEU A 55 3.73 -8.95 6.07
CA LEU A 55 4.30 -7.81 6.80
C LEU A 55 3.82 -7.76 8.25
N THR A 56 2.54 -8.06 8.51
CA THR A 56 2.00 -8.09 9.87
C THR A 56 2.51 -9.28 10.70
N GLU A 57 2.81 -10.41 10.07
CA GLU A 57 3.36 -11.60 10.74
C GLU A 57 4.84 -11.43 11.15
N ILE A 58 5.57 -10.52 10.50
CA ILE A 58 6.98 -10.23 10.81
C ILE A 58 7.12 -9.23 11.99
N SER A 59 6.01 -8.60 12.42
CA SER A 59 5.98 -7.73 13.60
C SER A 59 5.39 -8.50 14.80
N PRO A 60 6.20 -9.07 15.71
CA PRO A 60 5.68 -9.80 16.87
C PRO A 60 5.06 -8.88 17.93
N GLU A 61 5.09 -7.56 17.74
CA GLU A 61 4.49 -6.59 18.66
C GLU A 61 3.58 -5.66 17.86
N GLY A 62 2.29 -5.99 17.84
CA GLY A 62 1.23 -5.18 17.28
C GLY A 62 0.09 -5.11 18.28
N GLU A 63 0.18 -4.13 19.18
CA GLU A 63 -0.96 -3.60 19.94
C GLU A 63 -2.19 -3.59 19.01
N ASP A 64 -3.25 -4.27 19.45
CA ASP A 64 -4.43 -4.54 18.65
C ASP A 64 -5.11 -3.22 18.27
N HIS A 65 -4.73 -2.66 17.11
CA HIS A 65 -5.23 -1.39 16.57
C HIS A 65 -6.75 -1.43 16.33
N ARG A 66 -7.36 -2.61 16.47
CA ARG A 66 -8.82 -2.84 16.50
C ARG A 66 -9.49 -2.21 17.72
N LEU A 67 -8.77 -1.95 18.82
CA LEU A 67 -9.31 -1.28 20.01
C LEU A 67 -9.70 0.19 19.74
N ALA A 68 -9.10 0.84 18.75
CA ALA A 68 -9.36 2.25 18.45
C ALA A 68 -10.68 2.52 17.70
N ARG A 69 -11.42 1.48 17.26
CA ARG A 69 -12.69 1.65 16.52
C ARG A 69 -13.97 1.37 17.32
N GLY A 70 -13.86 1.22 18.64
CA GLY A 70 -15.01 0.95 19.53
C GLY A 70 -15.56 2.16 20.28
N LEU A 71 -15.05 3.37 20.05
CA LEU A 71 -15.50 4.60 20.73
C LEU A 71 -16.31 5.49 19.77
N ILE A 72 -17.51 5.03 19.43
CA ILE A 72 -18.63 5.89 19.00
C ILE A 72 -19.95 5.20 19.35
#